data_AF-A0A933UWV3-F1
#
_entry.id   AF-A0A933UWV3-F1
#
_cell.length_a   1.000
_cell.length_b   1.000
_cell.length_c   1.000
_cell.angle_alpha   90.00
_cell.angle_beta   90.00
_cell.angle_gamma   90.00
#
_symmetry.space_group_name_H-M   'P 1'
#
loop_
_entity.id
_entity.type
_entity.pdbx_description
1 polymer ?
#
loop_
_entity_poly.entity_id
_entity_poly.type
_entity_poly.pdbx_seq_one_letter_code
_entity_poly.pdbx_strand_id
1 'polypeptide(L)' 'MSLPPIVVIGGTIPGITTDTDSVLLAEALKAQRLVNISNTDAIYDSNPKTNPNAKKFSSLGYEQLIDLAI' A
#
# COMPACT_ATOMS: atom_id res chain seq x y z
N MET A 1 20.80 -23.73 -2.52
CA MET A 1 19.43 -23.48 -1.99
C MET A 1 18.66 -22.79 -3.10
N SER A 2 17.57 -23.38 -3.60
CA SER A 2 16.73 -22.73 -4.63
C SER A 2 15.91 -21.62 -4.00
N LEU A 3 15.72 -20.51 -4.72
CA LEU A 3 14.81 -19.47 -4.29
C LEU A 3 13.37 -20.04 -4.16
N PRO A 4 12.58 -19.56 -3.20
CA PRO A 4 11.16 -19.92 -3.14
C PRO A 4 10.46 -19.50 -4.44
N PRO A 5 9.38 -20.20 -4.83
CA PRO A 5 8.62 -19.84 -6.02
C PRO A 5 8.01 -18.45 -5.88
N ILE A 6 8.02 -17.69 -6.98
CA ILE A 6 7.37 -16.39 -7.07
C ILE A 6 5.92 -16.65 -7.49
N VAL A 7 4.97 -16.16 -6.70
CA VAL A 7 3.54 -16.28 -6.95
C VAL A 7 3.01 -14.95 -7.47
N VAL A 8 2.19 -14.99 -8.52
CA VAL A 8 1.48 -13.84 -9.07
C VAL A 8 -0.02 -14.10 -8.95
N ILE A 9 -0.75 -13.18 -8.35
CA ILE A 9 -2.20 -13.28 -8.16
C ILE A 9 -2.92 -12.03 -8.65
N GLY A 10 -4.20 -12.20 -9.00
CA GLY A 10 -5.14 -11.09 -9.23
C GLY A 10 -6.04 -10.88 -8.01
N GLY A 11 -7.21 -10.26 -8.23
CA GLY A 11 -8.19 -10.06 -7.17
C GLY A 11 -8.82 -11.35 -6.66
N THR A 12 -9.05 -11.45 -5.35
CA THR A 12 -9.50 -12.71 -4.72
C THR A 12 -10.91 -12.65 -4.15
N ILE A 13 -11.39 -11.48 -3.74
CA ILE A 13 -12.72 -11.29 -3.14
C ILE A 13 -13.49 -10.21 -3.93
N PRO A 14 -14.72 -10.47 -4.39
CA PRO A 14 -15.54 -9.45 -5.02
C PRO A 14 -15.82 -8.25 -4.08
N GLY A 15 -15.67 -7.04 -4.60
CA GLY A 15 -15.97 -5.80 -3.87
C GLY A 15 -14.79 -5.17 -3.13
N ILE A 16 -13.59 -5.77 -3.19
CA ILE A 16 -12.35 -5.14 -2.71
C ILE A 16 -11.38 -4.88 -3.86
N THR A 17 -10.39 -4.02 -3.61
CA THR A 17 -9.34 -3.68 -4.56
C THR A 17 -8.05 -4.43 -4.26
N THR A 18 -7.10 -4.36 -5.18
CA THR A 18 -5.78 -5.01 -5.07
C THR A 18 -5.01 -4.62 -3.81
N ASP A 19 -5.15 -3.37 -3.34
CA ASP A 19 -4.51 -2.90 -2.11
C ASP A 19 -5.01 -3.72 -0.91
N THR A 20 -6.32 -3.89 -0.76
CA THR A 20 -6.92 -4.71 0.29
C THR A 20 -6.53 -6.19 0.14
N ASP A 21 -6.62 -6.75 -1.07
CA ASP A 21 -6.20 -8.14 -1.33
C ASP A 21 -4.74 -8.37 -0.91
N SER A 22 -3.85 -7.44 -1.25
CA SER A 22 -2.42 -7.55 -0.92
C SER A 22 -2.15 -7.51 0.59
N VAL A 23 -2.89 -6.70 1.35
CA VAL A 23 -2.79 -6.61 2.81
C VAL A 23 -3.30 -7.90 3.47
N LEU A 24 -4.45 -8.42 3.03
CA LEU A 24 -4.99 -9.69 3.53
C LEU A 24 -4.06 -10.87 3.24
N LEU A 25 -3.43 -10.91 2.06
CA LEU A 25 -2.42 -11.92 1.75
C LEU A 25 -1.18 -11.78 2.64
N ALA A 26 -0.68 -10.56 2.83
CA ALA A 26 0.47 -10.31 3.69
C ALA A 26 0.19 -10.73 5.14
N GLU A 27 -1.01 -10.47 5.66
CA GLU A 27 -1.46 -10.93 6.97
C GLU A 27 -1.48 -12.47 7.04
N ALA A 28 -2.12 -13.13 6.08
CA ALA A 28 -2.22 -14.59 6.04
C ALA A 28 -0.86 -15.30 5.98
N LEU A 29 0.11 -14.70 5.27
CA LEU A 29 1.49 -15.19 5.17
C LEU A 29 2.39 -14.74 6.33
N LYS A 30 1.89 -13.92 7.26
CA LYS A 30 2.67 -13.28 8.33
C LYS A 30 3.88 -12.51 7.78
N ALA A 31 3.69 -11.84 6.64
CA ALA A 31 4.73 -11.03 6.04
C ALA A 31 5.04 -9.83 6.93
N GLN A 32 6.33 -9.55 7.11
CA GLN A 32 6.79 -8.39 7.91
C GLN A 32 6.77 -7.08 7.11
N ARG A 33 6.59 -7.17 5.79
CA ARG A 33 6.64 -6.03 4.88
C ARG A 33 5.73 -6.26 3.69
N LEU A 34 4.94 -5.24 3.39
CA LEU A 34 4.18 -5.11 2.15
C LEU A 34 4.71 -3.90 1.39
N VAL A 35 4.90 -4.04 0.08
CA VAL A 35 5.34 -2.96 -0.80
C VAL A 35 4.21 -2.68 -1.78
N ASN A 36 3.51 -1.56 -1.57
CA ASN A 36 2.48 -1.08 -2.50
C ASN A 36 3.13 -0.12 -3.51
N ILE A 37 3.07 -0.47 -4.79
CA ILE A 37 3.61 0.33 -5.90
C ILE A 37 2.44 1.03 -6.59
N SER A 38 2.48 2.36 -6.58
CA SER A 38 1.41 3.20 -7.12
C SER A 38 1.92 4.16 -8.19
N ASN A 39 1.02 4.96 -8.76
CA ASN A 39 1.31 6.01 -9.73
C ASN A 39 1.80 7.34 -9.07
N THR A 40 1.93 7.34 -7.75
CA THR A 40 2.56 8.39 -6.94
C THR A 40 3.77 7.79 -6.24
N ASP A 41 4.80 8.60 -6.03
CA ASP A 41 6.09 8.17 -5.47
C ASP A 41 6.09 8.09 -3.94
N ALA A 42 5.06 8.64 -3.29
CA ALA A 42 4.86 8.61 -1.85
C ALA A 42 3.45 9.03 -1.45
N ILE A 43 3.19 8.97 -0.15
CA ILE A 43 2.02 9.55 0.50
C ILE A 43 2.29 11.05 0.74
N TYR A 44 1.28 11.88 0.50
CA TYR A 44 1.32 13.33 0.66
C TYR A 44 0.15 13.79 1.53
N ASP A 45 0.29 14.92 2.20
CA ASP A 45 -0.79 15.53 3.00
C ASP A 45 -2.01 15.97 2.18
N SER A 46 -1.84 16.11 0.87
CA SER A 46 -2.82 16.55 -0.10
C SER A 46 -2.43 16.07 -1.50
N ASN A 47 -3.36 16.10 -2.45
CA ASN A 47 -3.09 15.60 -3.80
C ASN A 47 -1.99 16.42 -4.51
N PRO A 48 -0.80 15.86 -4.78
CA PRO A 48 0.32 16.59 -5.36
C PRO A 48 0.09 16.98 -6.83
N LYS A 49 -0.88 16.35 -7.51
CA LYS A 49 -1.22 16.71 -8.91
C LYS A 49 -1.99 18.02 -9.01
N THR A 50 -2.69 18.40 -7.94
CA THR A 50 -3.53 19.61 -7.90
C THR A 50 -3.01 20.66 -6.93
N ASN A 51 -2.20 20.27 -5.95
CA ASN A 51 -1.57 21.16 -4.98
C ASN A 51 -0.04 21.09 -5.10
N PRO A 52 0.61 22.10 -5.72
CA PRO A 52 2.07 22.18 -5.80
C PRO A 52 2.77 22.27 -4.44
N ASN A 53 2.06 22.66 -3.38
CA ASN A 53 2.58 22.77 -2.02
C ASN A 53 2.34 21.50 -1.18
N ALA A 54 1.90 20.40 -1.79
CA ALA A 54 1.66 19.14 -1.10
C ALA A 54 2.94 18.63 -0.41
N LYS A 55 2.84 18.27 0.86
CA LYS A 55 3.98 17.82 1.67
C LYS A 55 4.09 16.30 1.62
N LYS A 56 5.22 15.82 1.15
CA LYS A 56 5.59 14.40 1.12
C LYS A 56 5.92 13.90 2.53
N PHE A 57 5.36 12.76 2.91
CA PHE A 57 5.79 12.05 4.12
C PHE A 57 6.97 11.13 3.80
N SER A 58 8.07 11.23 4.55
CA SER A 58 9.20 10.28 4.47
C SER A 58 8.96 9.01 5.28
N SER A 59 8.16 9.12 6.34
CA SER A 59 7.67 8.02 7.17
C SER A 59 6.35 8.46 7.82
N LEU A 60 5.42 7.52 8.00
CA LEU A 60 4.11 7.77 8.56
C LEU A 60 3.71 6.57 9.43
N GLY A 61 3.23 6.83 10.64
CA GLY A 61 2.67 5.79 11.50
C GLY A 61 1.30 5.31 11.02
N TYR A 62 0.86 4.15 11.51
CA TYR A 62 -0.43 3.58 11.13
C TYR A 62 -1.61 4.53 11.43
N GLU A 63 -1.69 5.07 12.65
CA GLU A 63 -2.77 5.99 13.02
C GLU A 63 -2.81 7.23 12.14
N GLN A 64 -1.64 7.82 11.84
CA GLN A 64 -1.56 8.99 10.97
C GLN A 64 -1.99 8.68 9.52
N LEU A 65 -1.74 7.45 9.05
CA LEU A 65 -2.21 7.00 7.74
C LEU A 65 -3.73 6.87 7.72
N ILE A 66 -4.31 6.33 8.80
CA ILE A 66 -5.76 6.20 8.96
C ILE A 66 -6.40 7.59 9.03
N ASP A 67 -5.86 8.50 9.82
CA ASP A 67 -6.37 9.89 9.92
C ASP A 67 -6.37 10.63 8.57
N LEU A 68 -5.47 10.28 7.66
CA LEU A 68 -5.38 10.87 6.32
C LEU A 68 -6.38 10.25 5.32
N ALA A 69 -6.79 9.00 5.56
CA ALA A 69 -7.65 8.24 4.66
C ALA A 69 -9.16 8.52 4.86
N ILE A 70 -9.52 9.19 5.96
CA ILE A 70 -10.89 9.55 6.36
C ILE A 70 -11.17 11.00 5.95
#